data_AF-A0A7S0LEJ5-F1
#
_entry.id   AF-A0A7S0LEJ5-F1
#
_cell.length_a   1.000
_cell.length_b   1.000
_cell.length_c   1.000
_cell.angle_alpha   90.00
_cell.angle_beta   90.00
_cell.angle_gamma   90.00
#
_symmetry.space_group_name_H-M   'P 1'
#
loop_
_entity.id
_entity.type
_entity.pdbx_description
1 polymer ?
#
loop_
_entity_poly.entity_id
_entity_poly.type
_entity_poly.pdbx_seq_one_letter_code
_entity_poly.pdbx_strand_id
1 'polypeptide(L)'
;VLKRTAELLRHPPETLSVIMMHLGNGASMCAVRNGQGVDTTMGLTPLEGLVMGTRSGDVDPGVLNFLATQLNYSPAQIDHLLNKQSGLLGLCGMSDMRSINAAIEAGDGGGEL
;
A
#
# COMPACT_ATOMS: atom_id res chain seq x y z
N VAL A 1 -10.61 -14.25 -0.33
CA VAL A 1 -10.58 -13.98 1.13
C VAL A 1 -11.97 -14.10 1.75
N LEU A 2 -12.95 -13.28 1.34
CA LEU A 2 -14.33 -13.32 1.88
C LEU A 2 -14.96 -14.71 1.99
N LYS A 3 -14.92 -15.53 0.92
CA LYS A 3 -15.46 -16.91 0.95
C LYS A 3 -14.85 -17.75 2.08
N ARG A 4 -13.52 -17.68 2.24
CA ARG A 4 -12.81 -18.43 3.29
C ARG A 4 -13.16 -17.89 4.68
N THR A 5 -13.29 -16.58 4.83
CA THR A 5 -13.76 -15.96 6.08
C THR A 5 -15.16 -16.43 6.45
N ALA A 6 -16.07 -16.50 5.49
CA ALA A 6 -17.43 -17.01 5.67
C ALA A 6 -17.48 -18.46 6.14
N GLU A 7 -16.67 -19.34 5.54
CA GLU A 7 -16.50 -20.73 5.97
C GLU A 7 -15.99 -20.83 7.41
N LEU A 8 -14.98 -20.03 7.76
CA LEU A 8 -14.38 -20.04 9.11
C LEU A 8 -15.34 -19.53 10.18
N LEU A 9 -16.12 -18.50 9.85
CA LEU A 9 -17.12 -17.93 10.76
C LEU A 9 -18.44 -18.71 10.78
N ARG A 10 -18.65 -19.66 9.84
CA ARG A 10 -19.90 -20.41 9.66
C ARG A 10 -21.11 -19.49 9.41
N HIS A 11 -20.90 -18.44 8.62
CA HIS A 11 -21.93 -17.49 8.21
C HIS A 11 -22.00 -17.41 6.69
N PRO A 12 -23.18 -17.15 6.10
CA PRO A 12 -23.28 -16.88 4.67
C PRO A 12 -22.53 -15.59 4.29
N PRO A 13 -21.75 -15.57 3.19
CA PRO A 13 -20.97 -14.39 2.77
C PRO A 13 -21.77 -13.08 2.70
N GLU A 14 -23.02 -13.15 2.24
CA GLU A 14 -23.96 -12.04 2.09
C GLU A 14 -24.38 -11.40 3.42
N THR A 15 -24.12 -12.06 4.55
CA THR A 15 -24.40 -11.53 5.90
C THR A 15 -23.18 -10.83 6.51
N LEU A 16 -22.00 -10.97 5.90
CA LEU A 16 -20.76 -10.48 6.47
C LEU A 16 -20.45 -9.04 6.07
N SER A 17 -20.08 -8.24 7.07
CA SER A 17 -19.44 -6.94 6.87
C SER A 17 -18.06 -6.98 7.51
N VAL A 18 -17.01 -6.85 6.69
CA VAL A 18 -15.61 -7.05 7.09
C VAL A 18 -14.69 -6.06 6.38
N ILE A 19 -13.53 -5.80 6.97
CA ILE A 19 -12.42 -5.14 6.29
C ILE A 19 -11.43 -6.22 5.86
N MET A 20 -11.19 -6.35 4.57
CA MET A 20 -10.16 -7.25 4.03
C MET A 20 -8.89 -6.46 3.79
N MET A 21 -7.75 -6.96 4.26
CA MET A 21 -6.44 -6.36 4.05
C MET A 21 -5.57 -7.34 3.28
N HIS A 22 -5.13 -6.96 2.09
CA HIS A 22 -4.13 -7.70 1.32
C HIS A 22 -2.79 -7.00 1.49
N LEU A 23 -1.87 -7.59 2.25
CA LEU A 23 -0.58 -6.99 2.61
C LEU A 23 0.55 -7.82 1.99
N GLY A 24 1.09 -7.33 0.88
CA GLY A 24 2.27 -7.90 0.21
C GLY A 24 3.07 -6.80 -0.48
N ASN A 25 3.84 -7.13 -1.52
CA ASN A 25 4.57 -6.14 -2.32
C ASN A 25 3.64 -5.06 -2.93
N GLY A 26 2.40 -5.44 -3.21
CA GLY A 26 1.29 -4.51 -3.31
C GLY A 26 0.40 -4.66 -2.09
N ALA A 27 -0.06 -3.54 -1.55
CA ALA A 27 -0.93 -3.51 -0.39
C ALA A 27 -2.23 -2.79 -0.72
N SER A 28 -3.36 -3.37 -0.34
CA SER A 28 -4.67 -2.72 -0.45
C SER A 28 -5.62 -3.19 0.66
N MET A 29 -6.63 -2.37 0.93
CA MET A 29 -7.74 -2.73 1.80
C MET A 29 -9.05 -2.59 1.05
N CYS A 30 -10.01 -3.45 1.37
CA CYS A 30 -11.36 -3.40 0.84
C CYS A 30 -12.38 -3.49 1.98
N ALA A 31 -13.28 -2.51 2.04
CA ALA A 31 -14.44 -2.57 2.90
C ALA A 31 -15.52 -3.41 2.21
N VAL A 32 -15.97 -4.45 2.88
CA VAL A 32 -17.07 -5.32 2.43
C VAL A 32 -18.25 -5.09 3.35
N ARG A 33 -19.42 -4.84 2.77
CA ARG A 33 -20.70 -4.75 3.48
C ARG A 33 -21.68 -5.73 2.85
N ASN A 34 -22.27 -6.60 3.67
CA ASN A 34 -23.21 -7.64 3.25
C ASN A 34 -22.67 -8.47 2.06
N GLY A 35 -21.42 -8.91 2.16
CA GLY A 35 -20.73 -9.69 1.15
C GLY A 35 -20.31 -8.94 -0.12
N GLN A 36 -20.57 -7.63 -0.22
CA GLN A 36 -20.23 -6.81 -1.38
C GLN A 36 -19.15 -5.78 -1.05
N GLY A 37 -18.15 -5.63 -1.92
CA GLY A 37 -17.16 -4.58 -1.79
C GLY A 37 -17.82 -3.22 -1.98
N VAL A 38 -17.73 -2.34 -0.98
CA VAL A 38 -18.30 -0.99 -1.00
C VAL A 38 -17.24 0.09 -1.11
N ASP A 39 -15.99 -0.23 -0.78
CA ASP A 39 -14.86 0.68 -0.92
C ASP A 39 -13.54 -0.11 -1.03
N THR A 40 -12.53 0.49 -1.65
CA THR A 40 -11.18 -0.07 -1.79
C THR A 40 -10.13 1.03 -1.86
N THR A 41 -8.97 0.80 -1.28
CA THR A 41 -7.93 1.84 -1.16
C THR A 41 -7.21 2.16 -2.47
N MET A 42 -7.20 1.24 -3.44
CA MET A 42 -6.66 1.52 -4.78
C MET A 42 -7.74 2.14 -5.64
N GLY A 43 -7.46 3.23 -6.34
CA GLY A 43 -8.36 3.81 -7.34
C GLY A 43 -8.04 3.36 -8.76
N LEU A 44 -7.93 4.32 -9.67
CA LEU A 44 -7.77 4.07 -11.11
C LEU A 44 -6.52 3.22 -11.42
N THR A 45 -5.46 3.42 -10.65
CA THR A 45 -4.22 2.65 -10.76
C THR A 45 -3.88 2.01 -9.42
N PRO A 46 -3.05 0.96 -9.40
CA PRO A 46 -2.57 0.36 -8.16
C PRO A 46 -1.61 1.23 -7.32
N LEU A 47 -1.42 2.51 -7.66
CA LEU A 47 -0.53 3.42 -6.94
C LEU A 47 -1.18 3.99 -5.67
N GLU A 48 -2.48 4.28 -5.73
CA GLU A 48 -3.24 4.88 -4.63
C GLU A 48 -3.43 3.90 -3.45
N GLY A 49 -3.56 4.45 -2.26
CA GLY A 49 -3.87 3.75 -1.03
C GLY A 49 -2.65 3.58 -0.14
N LEU A 50 -2.42 2.33 0.27
CA LEU A 50 -1.43 2.01 1.30
C LEU A 50 0.01 2.20 0.81
N VAL A 51 0.92 2.48 1.75
CA VAL A 51 2.36 2.30 1.55
C VAL A 51 2.64 0.85 1.16
N MET A 52 3.47 0.65 0.13
CA MET A 52 3.81 -0.69 -0.38
C MET A 52 5.33 -0.84 -0.51
N GLY A 53 5.81 -1.97 -1.04
CA GLY A 53 7.26 -2.25 -1.11
C GLY A 53 8.06 -1.18 -1.85
N THR A 54 7.61 -0.77 -3.04
CA THR A 54 8.29 0.26 -3.86
C THR A 54 7.36 1.39 -4.32
N ARG A 55 6.08 1.29 -3.98
CA ARG A 55 5.04 2.26 -4.36
C ARG A 55 4.75 3.19 -3.20
N SER A 56 4.55 4.47 -3.50
CA SER A 56 4.27 5.48 -2.48
C SER A 56 3.01 5.20 -1.69
N GLY A 57 1.94 4.73 -2.36
CA GLY A 57 0.61 4.91 -1.82
C GLY A 57 0.15 6.36 -2.01
N ASP A 58 -0.73 6.80 -1.12
CA ASP A 58 -1.25 8.16 -1.10
C ASP A 58 -0.15 9.19 -0.86
N VAL A 59 -0.18 10.25 -1.67
CA VAL A 59 0.69 11.43 -1.55
C VAL A 59 -0.14 12.68 -1.82
N ASP A 60 0.26 13.81 -1.25
CA ASP A 60 -0.34 15.10 -1.59
C ASP A 60 -0.18 15.36 -3.10
N PRO A 61 -1.27 15.62 -3.86
CA PRO A 61 -1.18 15.95 -5.28
C PRO A 61 -0.26 17.14 -5.59
N GLY A 62 -0.08 18.07 -4.64
CA GLY A 62 0.84 19.20 -4.74
C GLY A 62 2.31 18.78 -4.89
N VAL A 63 2.70 17.61 -4.36
CA VAL A 63 4.06 17.06 -4.50
C VAL A 63 4.39 16.79 -5.97
N LEU A 64 3.41 16.36 -6.78
CA LEU A 64 3.63 16.12 -8.21
C LEU A 64 4.05 17.41 -8.92
N ASN A 65 3.37 18.51 -8.61
CA ASN A 65 3.70 19.82 -9.16
C ASN A 65 5.04 20.35 -8.63
N PHE A 66 5.35 20.12 -7.36
CA PHE A 66 6.63 20.48 -6.78
C PHE A 66 7.80 19.75 -7.49
N LEU A 67 7.68 18.42 -7.66
CA LEU A 67 8.66 17.61 -8.38
C LEU A 67 8.86 18.10 -9.81
N ALA A 68 7.78 18.41 -10.51
CA ALA A 68 7.84 18.87 -11.89
C ALA A 68 8.48 20.27 -12.03
N THR A 69 8.10 21.21 -11.18
CA THR A 69 8.44 22.63 -11.37
C THR A 69 9.68 23.09 -10.60
N GLN A 70 9.91 22.56 -9.40
CA GLN A 70 11.05 22.95 -8.56
C GLN A 70 12.25 22.04 -8.78
N LEU A 71 12.00 20.76 -9.07
CA LEU A 71 13.05 19.75 -9.25
C LEU A 71 13.25 19.33 -10.71
N ASN A 72 12.45 19.88 -11.64
CA ASN A 72 12.51 19.61 -13.09
C ASN A 72 12.33 18.14 -13.47
N TYR A 73 11.52 17.39 -12.71
CA TYR A 73 11.21 16.00 -13.05
C TYR A 73 10.21 15.96 -14.20
N SER A 74 10.49 15.13 -15.21
CA SER A 74 9.51 14.79 -16.24
C SER A 74 8.37 13.92 -15.65
N PRO A 75 7.18 13.90 -16.27
CA PRO A 75 6.09 13.03 -15.84
C PRO A 75 6.50 11.55 -15.74
N ALA A 76 7.34 11.06 -16.65
CA ALA A 76 7.84 9.68 -16.62
C ALA A 76 8.77 9.41 -15.43
N GLN A 77 9.60 10.40 -15.03
CA GLN A 77 10.44 10.28 -13.85
C GLN A 77 9.60 10.30 -12.56
N ILE A 78 8.53 11.11 -12.51
CA ILE A 78 7.61 11.13 -11.37
C ILE A 78 6.89 9.77 -11.26
N ASP A 79 6.38 9.24 -12.36
CA ASP A 79 5.73 7.92 -12.38
C ASP A 79 6.70 6.82 -11.89
N HIS A 80 7.93 6.83 -12.40
CA HIS A 80 8.96 5.88 -11.98
C HIS A 80 9.30 6.02 -10.49
N LEU A 81 9.47 7.26 -10.01
CA LEU A 81 9.75 7.55 -8.61
C LEU A 81 8.66 6.98 -7.72
N LEU A 82 7.40 7.29 -8.02
CA LEU A 82 6.24 6.87 -7.22
C LEU A 82 6.00 5.37 -7.27
N ASN A 83 6.30 4.69 -8.39
CA ASN A 83 6.03 3.26 -8.55
C ASN A 83 7.19 2.34 -8.15
N LYS A 84 8.44 2.80 -8.28
CA LYS A 84 9.62 1.93 -8.21
C LYS A 84 10.65 2.35 -7.17
N GLN A 85 10.60 3.58 -6.70
CA GLN A 85 11.62 4.14 -5.81
C GLN A 85 11.04 4.77 -4.53
N SER A 86 9.77 4.52 -4.25
CA SER A 86 9.05 5.05 -3.08
C SER A 86 8.69 3.92 -2.12
N GLY A 87 7.67 4.12 -1.28
CA GLY A 87 7.18 3.11 -0.36
C GLY A 87 8.22 2.72 0.70
N LEU A 88 8.18 1.48 1.14
CA LEU A 88 9.14 0.94 2.10
C LEU A 88 10.59 1.08 1.60
N LEU A 89 10.83 0.90 0.30
CA LEU A 89 12.16 1.10 -0.28
C LEU A 89 12.64 2.54 -0.10
N GLY A 90 11.79 3.52 -0.40
CA GLY A 90 12.14 4.93 -0.27
C GLY A 90 12.29 5.40 1.17
N LEU A 91 11.57 4.77 2.10
CA LEU A 91 11.56 5.10 3.52
C LEU A 91 12.71 4.39 4.27
N CYS A 92 12.77 3.06 4.16
CA CYS A 92 13.65 2.20 4.95
C CYS A 92 14.88 1.69 4.17
N GLY A 93 15.02 2.04 2.89
CA GLY A 93 16.05 1.48 2.00
C GLY A 93 15.81 0.02 1.61
N MET A 94 14.69 -0.57 2.03
CA MET A 94 14.34 -1.98 1.83
C MET A 94 12.87 -2.11 1.45
N SER A 95 12.54 -2.95 0.48
CA SER A 95 11.15 -3.13 0.00
C SER A 95 10.39 -4.26 0.68
N ASP A 96 11.05 -5.06 1.51
CA ASP A 96 10.50 -6.26 2.13
C ASP A 96 10.38 -6.12 3.67
N MET A 97 9.19 -6.40 4.19
CA MET A 97 8.89 -6.29 5.61
C MET A 97 9.69 -7.25 6.50
N ARG A 98 10.15 -8.39 5.99
CA ARG A 98 10.96 -9.33 6.79
C ARG A 98 12.34 -8.74 7.04
N SER A 99 12.95 -8.17 6.00
CA SER A 99 14.24 -7.48 6.13
C SER A 99 14.14 -6.27 7.05
N ILE A 100 13.04 -5.51 6.96
CA ILE A 100 12.78 -4.37 7.86
C ILE A 100 12.65 -4.85 9.31
N ASN A 101 11.82 -5.85 9.58
CA ASN A 101 11.66 -6.37 10.95
C ASN A 101 12.98 -6.90 11.52
N ALA A 102 13.79 -7.59 10.71
CA ALA A 102 15.10 -8.06 11.14
C ALA A 102 16.06 -6.91 11.48
N ALA A 103 16.04 -5.81 10.70
CA ALA A 103 16.84 -4.62 10.98
C ALA A 103 16.38 -3.88 12.25
N ILE A 104 15.06 -3.83 12.51
CA ILE A 104 14.50 -3.30 13.75
C ILE A 104 14.99 -4.14 14.94
N GLU A 105 14.86 -5.47 14.86
CA GLU A 105 15.30 -6.40 15.91
C GLU A 105 16.80 -6.32 16.17
N ALA A 106 17.61 -6.04 15.14
CA ALA A 106 19.05 -5.84 15.25
C ALA A 106 19.45 -4.48 15.84
N GLY A 107 18.52 -3.52 15.93
CA GLY A 107 18.78 -2.16 16.40
C GLY A 107 19.49 -1.28 15.36
N ASP A 108 19.43 -1.64 14.07
CA ASP A 108 20.15 -0.96 12.99
C ASP A 108 19.54 0.40 12.58
N GLY A 109 18.46 0.85 13.25
CA GLY A 109 17.79 2.14 13.04
C GLY A 109 17.09 2.32 11.69
N GLY A 110 17.49 1.57 10.65
CA GLY A 110 16.96 1.67 9.28
C GLY A 110 15.52 1.18 9.11
N GLY A 111 14.92 0.57 10.13
CA GLY A 111 13.52 0.12 10.11
C GLY A 111 12.58 0.90 11.05
N GLU A 112 13.11 1.80 11.88
CA GLU A 112 12.32 2.64 12.79
C GLU A 112 12.32 4.07 12.26
N LEU A 113 11.28 4.43 11.50
CA LEU A 113 10.97 5.82 11.12
C LEU A 113 9.82 6.37 11.97
#